data_AF-A0A9Q3YVV6-F1
#
_entry.id   AF-A0A9Q3YVV6-F1
#
_cell.length_a   1.000
_cell.length_b   1.000
_cell.length_c   1.000
_cell.angle_alpha   90.00
_cell.angle_beta   90.00
_cell.angle_gamma   90.00
#
_symmetry.space_group_name_H-M   'P 1'
#
loop_
_entity.id
_entity.type
_entity.pdbx_description
1 polymer ?
#
loop_
_entity_poly.entity_id
_entity_poly.type
_entity_poly.pdbx_seq_one_letter_code
_entity_poly.pdbx_strand_id
1 'polypeptide(L)'
;MRYVTLKKGEIELLEHLHQNSPNNTVRKRSQCLVLSDQRHKIKELASIFKVSRRTIERWFDNWDKIGVDSLAISEGRGAKTLLKDYSKEVSEQLELHNRNLKNVLIYFEQQHNIIICKKTLQNFLKVTGL
;
A
#
# COMPACT_ATOMS: atom_id res chain seq x y z
N MET A 1 14.04 27.06 -0.62
CA MET A 1 12.77 26.32 -0.83
C MET A 1 13.09 25.18 -1.80
N ARG A 2 12.69 23.93 -1.51
CA ARG A 2 13.11 22.77 -2.32
C ARG A 2 12.20 22.60 -3.54
N TYR A 3 12.81 22.27 -4.67
CA TYR A 3 12.16 21.92 -5.93
C TYR A 3 12.77 20.62 -6.44
N VAL A 4 11.98 19.83 -7.15
CA VAL A 4 12.50 18.71 -7.96
C VAL A 4 13.14 19.28 -9.23
N THR A 5 14.17 18.61 -9.74
CA THR A 5 14.79 18.93 -11.03
C THR A 5 14.70 17.68 -11.89
N LEU A 6 13.99 17.78 -13.01
CA LEU A 6 13.70 16.67 -13.90
C LEU A 6 14.48 16.79 -15.20
N LYS A 7 14.86 15.65 -15.78
CA LYS A 7 15.38 15.58 -17.14
C LYS A 7 14.23 15.60 -18.14
N LYS A 8 14.49 16.02 -19.37
CA LYS A 8 13.48 16.07 -20.44
C LYS A 8 12.68 14.76 -20.59
N GLY A 9 13.35 13.61 -20.61
CA GLY A 9 12.67 12.31 -20.70
C GLY A 9 11.83 11.94 -19.47
N GLU A 10 12.19 12.45 -18.28
CA GLU A 10 11.39 12.25 -17.07
C GLU A 10 10.13 13.12 -17.10
N ILE A 11 10.22 14.35 -17.62
CA ILE A 11 9.08 15.23 -17.81
C ILE A 11 8.06 14.57 -18.76
N GLU A 12 8.52 14.13 -19.94
CA GLU A 12 7.67 13.46 -20.93
C GLU A 12 6.98 12.22 -20.34
N LEU A 13 7.71 11.41 -19.57
CA LEU A 13 7.15 10.25 -18.88
C LEU A 13 6.08 10.64 -17.84
N LEU A 14 6.36 11.65 -17.01
CA LEU A 14 5.44 12.07 -15.95
C LEU A 14 4.18 12.70 -16.53
N GLU A 15 4.28 13.47 -17.62
CA GLU A 15 3.14 14.00 -18.36
C GLU A 15 2.29 12.89 -18.96
N HIS A 16 2.92 11.89 -19.59
CA HIS A 16 2.23 10.71 -20.11
C HIS A 16 1.50 9.96 -18.99
N LEU A 17 2.15 9.73 -17.84
CA LEU A 17 1.55 9.07 -16.69
C LEU A 17 0.40 9.88 -16.08
N HIS A 18 0.51 11.21 -16.06
CA HIS A 18 -0.57 12.09 -15.61
C HIS A 18 -1.82 11.94 -16.47
N GLN A 19 -1.68 11.85 -17.79
CA GLN A 19 -2.80 11.74 -18.72
C GLN A 19 -3.40 10.34 -18.78
N ASN A 20 -2.55 9.30 -18.79
CA ASN A 20 -2.97 7.95 -19.20
C ASN A 20 -3.01 6.92 -18.06
N SER A 21 -2.43 7.21 -16.89
CA SER A 21 -2.38 6.19 -15.82
C SER A 21 -3.79 5.88 -15.28
N PRO A 22 -4.18 4.61 -15.13
CA PRO A 22 -5.44 4.26 -14.48
C PRO A 22 -5.43 4.60 -12.98
N ASN A 23 -4.25 4.68 -12.36
CA ASN A 23 -4.10 4.95 -10.94
C ASN A 23 -4.09 6.45 -10.64
N ASN A 24 -5.12 6.94 -9.94
CA ASN A 24 -5.23 8.35 -9.56
C ASN A 24 -4.07 8.86 -8.70
N THR A 25 -3.47 8.01 -7.87
CA THR A 25 -2.32 8.39 -7.05
C THR A 25 -1.10 8.67 -7.93
N VAL A 26 -0.87 7.82 -8.93
CA VAL A 26 0.20 8.01 -9.92
C VAL A 26 -0.03 9.32 -10.66
N ARG A 27 -1.24 9.54 -11.20
CA ARG A 27 -1.56 10.79 -11.92
C ARG A 27 -1.29 12.06 -11.11
N LYS A 28 -1.72 12.08 -9.84
CA LYS A 28 -1.52 13.23 -8.94
C LYS A 28 -0.06 13.47 -8.60
N ARG A 29 0.67 12.40 -8.24
CA ARG A 29 2.09 12.51 -7.89
C ARG A 29 2.91 12.95 -9.10
N SER A 30 2.62 12.42 -10.29
CA SER A 30 3.30 12.84 -11.52
C SER A 30 3.10 14.32 -11.80
N GLN A 31 1.85 14.80 -11.75
CA GLN A 31 1.55 16.21 -11.92
C GLN A 31 2.26 17.09 -10.89
N CYS A 32 2.33 16.63 -9.63
CA CYS A 32 3.01 17.38 -8.57
C CYS A 32 4.51 17.55 -8.83
N LEU A 33 5.18 16.52 -9.36
CA LEU A 33 6.60 16.58 -9.68
C LEU A 33 6.87 17.55 -10.85
N VAL A 34 6.06 17.47 -11.91
CA VAL A 34 6.14 18.38 -13.07
C VAL A 34 5.94 19.84 -12.64
N LEU A 35 4.91 20.12 -11.82
CA LEU A 35 4.68 21.47 -11.30
C LEU A 35 5.84 21.94 -10.39
N SER A 36 6.44 21.03 -9.61
CA SER A 36 7.60 21.40 -8.81
C SER A 36 8.81 21.77 -9.66
N ASP A 37 9.04 21.11 -10.79
CA ASP A 37 10.12 21.42 -11.73
C ASP A 37 9.90 22.82 -12.37
N GLN A 38 8.63 23.15 -12.63
CA GLN A 38 8.17 24.49 -13.04
C GLN A 38 8.20 25.55 -11.92
N ARG A 39 8.86 25.26 -10.79
CA ARG A 39 9.08 26.18 -9.66
C ARG A 39 7.83 26.55 -8.83
N HIS A 40 6.76 25.76 -8.89
CA HIS A 40 5.64 25.91 -7.96
C HIS A 40 6.06 25.59 -6.52
N LYS A 41 5.63 26.44 -5.57
CA LYS A 41 6.07 26.32 -4.17
C LYS A 41 5.38 25.14 -3.50
N ILE A 42 6.06 24.49 -2.57
CA ILE A 42 5.49 23.37 -1.78
C ILE A 42 4.15 23.75 -1.11
N LYS A 43 4.00 25.01 -0.65
CA LYS A 43 2.74 25.49 -0.07
C LYS A 43 1.59 25.53 -1.09
N GLU A 44 1.86 25.94 -2.32
CA GLU A 44 0.89 25.97 -3.41
C GLU A 44 0.52 24.55 -3.84
N LEU A 45 1.52 23.68 -4.01
CA LEU A 45 1.32 22.26 -4.33
C LEU A 45 0.47 21.57 -3.26
N ALA A 46 0.77 21.79 -1.98
CA ALA A 46 -0.02 21.28 -0.86
C ALA A 46 -1.50 21.69 -0.96
N SER A 47 -1.78 22.95 -1.35
CA SER A 47 -3.12 23.46 -1.57
C SER A 47 -3.80 22.82 -2.79
N ILE A 48 -3.10 22.74 -3.93
CA ILE A 48 -3.61 22.16 -5.18
C ILE A 48 -4.01 20.69 -4.99
N PHE A 49 -3.12 19.90 -4.38
CA PHE A 49 -3.34 18.46 -4.18
C PHE A 49 -4.13 18.12 -2.91
N LYS A 50 -4.50 19.14 -2.10
CA LYS A 50 -5.20 19.00 -0.81
C LYS A 50 -4.49 18.01 0.13
N VAL A 51 -3.17 18.15 0.25
CA VAL A 51 -2.33 17.33 1.14
C VAL A 51 -1.45 18.21 2.01
N SER A 52 -0.88 17.64 3.07
CA SER A 52 0.07 18.37 3.90
C SER A 52 1.36 18.69 3.14
N ARG A 53 2.03 19.79 3.51
CA ARG A 53 3.38 20.11 3.05
C ARG A 53 4.36 18.94 3.22
N ARG A 54 4.29 18.23 4.36
CA ARG A 54 5.13 17.07 4.65
C ARG A 54 4.89 15.92 3.66
N THR A 55 3.66 15.79 3.15
CA THR A 55 3.33 14.80 2.12
C THR A 55 4.01 15.12 0.80
N ILE A 56 4.03 16.39 0.39
CA ILE A 56 4.73 16.83 -0.82
C ILE A 56 6.24 16.59 -0.69
N GLU A 57 6.84 16.96 0.45
CA GLU A 57 8.26 16.72 0.72
C GLU A 57 8.60 15.22 0.64
N ARG A 58 7.74 14.35 1.17
CA ARG A 58 7.88 12.89 1.02
C ARG A 58 7.76 12.40 -0.42
N TRP A 59 6.92 13.01 -1.25
CA TRP A 59 6.85 12.66 -2.67
C TRP A 59 8.16 12.99 -3.37
N PHE A 60 8.77 14.13 -3.06
CA PHE A 60 10.07 14.50 -3.60
C PHE A 60 11.17 13.55 -3.12
N ASP A 61 11.21 13.26 -1.80
CA ASP A 61 12.18 12.32 -1.23
C ASP A 61 12.09 10.94 -1.87
N ASN A 62 10.88 10.45 -2.13
CA ASN A 62 10.72 9.13 -2.72
C ASN A 62 11.10 9.15 -4.21
N TRP A 63 10.77 10.23 -4.94
CA TRP A 63 11.21 10.39 -6.32
C TRP A 63 12.73 10.37 -6.44
N ASP A 64 13.42 11.15 -5.60
CA ASP A 64 14.89 11.21 -5.61
C ASP A 64 15.55 9.87 -5.26
N LYS A 65 14.85 9.00 -4.51
CA LYS A 65 15.36 7.68 -4.08
C LYS A 65 15.12 6.57 -5.09
N ILE A 66 13.91 6.47 -5.63
CA ILE A 66 13.46 5.31 -6.42
C ILE A 66 12.75 5.69 -7.74
N GLY A 67 12.74 6.97 -8.10
CA GLY A 67 12.19 7.46 -9.36
C GLY A 67 10.72 7.10 -9.55
N VAL A 68 10.39 6.53 -10.70
CA VAL A 68 9.03 6.21 -11.16
C VAL A 68 8.29 5.27 -10.19
N ASP A 69 9.01 4.36 -9.53
CA ASP A 69 8.42 3.42 -8.58
C ASP A 69 7.83 4.12 -7.34
N SER A 70 8.25 5.37 -7.07
CA SER A 70 7.70 6.20 -5.99
C SER A 70 6.25 6.67 -6.24
N LEU A 71 5.79 6.64 -7.48
CA LEU A 71 4.48 7.18 -7.86
C LEU A 71 3.34 6.28 -7.40
N ALA A 72 3.57 4.96 -7.43
CA ALA A 72 2.59 3.99 -7.03
C ALA A 72 2.45 3.92 -5.49
N ILE A 73 1.36 3.30 -5.06
CA ILE A 73 1.20 2.88 -3.68
C ILE A 73 1.97 1.56 -3.53
N SER A 74 2.95 1.53 -2.62
CA SER A 74 3.62 0.29 -2.25
C SER A 74 2.63 -0.82 -1.93
N GLU A 75 2.89 -2.01 -2.43
CA GLU A 75 2.10 -3.21 -2.15
C GLU A 75 2.17 -3.60 -0.66
N GLY A 76 1.22 -4.41 -0.20
CA GLY A 76 1.22 -4.96 1.16
C GLY A 76 0.78 -4.00 2.27
N ARG A 77 0.06 -2.92 1.93
CA ARG A 77 -0.62 -2.09 2.95
C ARG A 77 -1.85 -2.80 3.52
N GLY A 78 -2.17 -2.48 4.76
CA GLY A 78 -3.29 -3.05 5.51
C GLY A 78 -2.80 -3.88 6.70
N ALA A 79 -3.72 -4.20 7.61
CA ALA A 79 -3.42 -5.11 8.70
C ALA A 79 -3.07 -6.49 8.11
N LYS A 80 -1.84 -6.96 8.35
CA LYS A 80 -1.45 -8.32 7.97
C LYS A 80 -2.30 -9.30 8.79
N THR A 81 -2.85 -10.32 8.14
CA THR A 81 -3.62 -11.35 8.84
C THR A 81 -2.72 -12.08 9.83
N LEU A 82 -3.14 -12.18 11.10
CA LEU A 82 -2.39 -12.85 12.17
C LEU A 82 -2.05 -14.32 11.83
N LEU A 83 -2.91 -14.96 11.04
CA LEU A 83 -2.75 -16.36 10.61
C LEU A 83 -1.87 -16.55 9.36
N LYS A 84 -1.27 -15.49 8.79
CA LYS A 84 -0.55 -15.57 7.51
C LYS A 84 0.54 -16.66 7.52
N ASP A 85 1.31 -16.71 8.59
CA ASP A 85 2.43 -17.65 8.71
C ASP A 85 1.99 -19.05 9.15
N TYR A 86 0.70 -19.21 9.51
CA TYR A 86 0.09 -20.44 10.02
C TYR A 86 -0.78 -21.17 8.98
N SER A 87 -0.70 -20.80 7.70
CA SER A 87 -1.60 -21.35 6.66
C SER A 87 -1.62 -22.88 6.61
N LYS A 88 -0.46 -23.53 6.79
CA LYS A 88 -0.35 -24.99 6.79
C LYS A 88 -1.04 -25.60 8.01
N GLU A 89 -0.74 -25.06 9.19
CA GLU A 89 -1.29 -25.52 10.46
C GLU A 89 -2.81 -25.30 10.54
N VAL A 90 -3.31 -24.18 10.00
CA VAL A 90 -4.75 -23.95 9.87
C VAL A 90 -5.41 -25.05 9.03
N SER A 91 -4.79 -25.47 7.92
CA SER A 91 -5.32 -26.55 7.08
C SER A 91 -5.34 -27.89 7.80
N GLU A 92 -4.27 -28.22 8.54
CA GLU A 92 -4.19 -29.46 9.32
C GLU A 92 -5.27 -29.50 10.42
N GLN A 93 -5.47 -28.40 11.13
CA GLN A 93 -6.51 -28.30 12.17
C GLN A 93 -7.93 -28.32 11.59
N LEU A 94 -8.13 -27.83 10.37
CA LEU A 94 -9.42 -27.95 9.68
C LEU A 94 -9.75 -29.42 9.37
N GLU A 95 -8.79 -30.20 8.88
CA GLU A 95 -9.00 -31.63 8.62
C GLU A 95 -9.24 -32.40 9.93
N LEU A 96 -8.43 -32.16 10.96
CA LEU A 96 -8.57 -32.81 12.28
C LEU A 96 -9.92 -32.55 12.95
N HIS A 97 -10.51 -31.37 12.72
CA HIS A 97 -11.77 -30.97 13.36
C HIS A 97 -12.98 -30.99 12.40
N ASN A 98 -12.92 -31.70 11.27
CA ASN A 98 -14.01 -31.77 10.28
C ASN A 98 -14.53 -30.36 9.89
N ARG A 99 -13.60 -29.42 9.72
CA ARG A 99 -13.83 -28.00 9.38
C ARG A 99 -14.64 -27.24 10.44
N ASN A 100 -14.71 -27.73 11.68
CA ASN A 100 -15.33 -27.01 12.78
C ASN A 100 -14.44 -25.84 13.24
N LEU A 101 -14.80 -24.65 12.76
CA LEU A 101 -14.05 -23.41 13.02
C LEU A 101 -13.91 -23.08 14.51
N LYS A 102 -14.84 -23.47 15.38
CA LYS A 102 -14.73 -23.16 16.82
C LYS A 102 -13.53 -23.87 17.45
N ASN A 103 -13.29 -25.13 17.08
CA ASN A 103 -12.19 -25.91 17.61
C ASN A 103 -10.85 -25.37 17.11
N VAL A 104 -10.78 -24.96 15.84
CA VAL A 104 -9.60 -24.30 15.28
C VAL A 104 -9.29 -23.00 16.05
N LEU A 105 -10.30 -22.19 16.39
CA LEU A 105 -10.07 -20.97 17.19
C LEU A 105 -9.51 -21.28 18.58
N ILE A 106 -10.08 -22.27 19.28
CA ILE A 106 -9.61 -22.69 20.61
C ILE A 106 -8.16 -23.19 20.53
N TYR A 107 -7.82 -23.97 19.49
CA TYR A 107 -6.46 -24.44 19.28
C TYR A 107 -5.45 -23.29 19.13
N PHE A 108 -5.76 -22.30 18.28
CA PHE A 108 -4.88 -21.14 18.06
C PHE A 108 -4.77 -20.22 19.29
N GLU A 109 -5.82 -20.13 20.09
CA GLU A 109 -5.78 -19.45 21.39
C GLU A 109 -4.86 -20.19 22.37
N GLN A 110 -4.95 -21.52 22.46
CA GLN A 110 -4.17 -22.32 23.41
C GLN A 110 -2.69 -22.48 23.02
N GLN A 111 -2.39 -22.73 21.75
CA GLN A 111 -1.02 -23.04 21.30
C GLN A 111 -0.21 -21.79 20.94
N HIS A 112 -0.87 -20.77 20.37
CA HIS A 112 -0.20 -19.58 19.83
C HIS A 112 -0.59 -18.28 20.54
N ASN A 113 -1.52 -18.34 21.52
CA ASN A 113 -2.10 -17.15 22.16
C ASN A 113 -2.70 -16.15 21.15
N ILE A 114 -3.16 -16.67 20.00
CA ILE A 114 -3.76 -15.87 18.93
C ILE A 114 -5.28 -15.87 19.11
N ILE A 115 -5.79 -14.77 19.66
CA ILE A 115 -7.22 -14.57 19.86
C ILE A 115 -7.80 -13.87 18.64
N ILE A 116 -8.59 -14.60 17.85
CA ILE A 116 -9.28 -14.08 16.66
C ILE A 116 -10.75 -14.45 16.67
N CYS A 117 -11.59 -13.60 16.06
CA CYS A 117 -12.99 -13.94 15.89
C CYS A 117 -13.17 -14.91 14.71
N LYS A 118 -14.28 -15.67 14.72
CA LYS A 118 -14.65 -16.59 13.63
C LYS A 118 -14.63 -15.94 12.25
N LYS A 119 -15.02 -14.66 12.17
CA LYS A 119 -15.02 -13.92 10.90
C LYS A 119 -13.62 -13.72 10.33
N THR A 120 -12.63 -13.46 11.18
CA THR A 120 -11.22 -13.34 10.77
C THR A 120 -10.71 -14.66 10.21
N LEU A 121 -11.02 -15.78 10.85
CA LEU A 121 -10.68 -17.11 10.33
C LEU A 121 -11.37 -17.36 8.98
N GLN A 122 -12.67 -17.08 8.85
CA GLN A 122 -13.36 -17.23 7.56
C GLN A 122 -12.78 -16.35 6.45
N ASN A 123 -12.42 -15.11 6.75
CA ASN A 123 -11.79 -14.21 5.78
C ASN A 123 -10.41 -14.73 5.38
N PHE A 124 -9.65 -15.28 6.33
CA PHE A 124 -8.36 -15.92 6.06
C PHE A 124 -8.53 -17.07 5.08
N LEU A 125 -9.44 -18.00 5.34
CA LEU A 125 -9.71 -19.16 4.47
C LEU A 125 -10.11 -18.74 3.05
N LYS A 126 -10.94 -17.69 2.92
CA LYS A 126 -11.32 -17.12 1.61
C LYS A 126 -10.12 -16.56 0.83
N VAL A 127 -9.19 -15.93 1.52
CA VAL A 127 -7.99 -15.34 0.91
C VAL A 127 -6.97 -16.40 0.52
N THR A 128 -6.82 -17.44 1.34
CA THR A 128 -5.84 -18.53 1.11
C THR A 128 -6.37 -19.64 0.22
N GLY A 129 -7.68 -19.71 -0.03
CA GLY A 129 -8.31 -20.77 -0.82
C GLY A 129 -8.41 -22.10 -0.08
N LEU A 130 -8.42 -22.07 1.26
CA LEU A 130 -8.54 -23.25 2.14
C LEU A 130 -9.99 -23.60 2.47
#